data_AF-A0A1V6DQI5-F1
#
_entry.id   AF-A0A1V6DQI5-F1
#
_cell.length_a   1.000
_cell.length_b   1.000
_cell.length_c   1.000
_cell.angle_alpha   90.00
_cell.angle_beta   90.00
_cell.angle_gamma   90.00
#
_symmetry.space_group_name_H-M   'P 1'
#
loop_
_entity.id
_entity.type
_entity.pdbx_description
1 polymer ?
#
loop_
_entity_poly.entity_id
_entity_poly.type
_entity_poly.pdbx_seq_one_letter_code
_entity_poly.pdbx_strand_id
1 'polypeptide(L)'
;MPIPTYDLLFRPILELATHGSITRRSAMDAMIKLHALTPEEIGRRLPTGGSTIANRTGWAMTFLTKAGLIAKVAPKTYAATPLGLQFLAQHPERIREADLRTIPGYKEAWAAGSARRRAKESERNESPDNAADETATPHEIINREVSALRNELRSRLLDAILAQSPEFFEQLVLDVLIAMGYGGSREDAAEHLGQSGDEGIDGCINQDTLGLDQVMVQAKRYRPDRTVSRAEVQGFIGSLSGQGVTKGVFITTSTFVQSAHEFVARGLTTKVVLVDGEMLIDLMIKHHIGARVSHTYELYELDQNYFDDDE
;
A
#
# COMPACT_ATOMS: atom_id res chain seq x y z
N MET A 1 21.04 -1.06 0.54
CA MET A 1 21.10 0.09 -0.41
C MET A 1 19.78 0.12 -1.16
N PRO A 2 19.26 1.26 -1.65
CA PRO A 2 17.98 1.20 -2.36
C PRO A 2 18.06 0.22 -3.55
N ILE A 3 17.03 -0.61 -3.73
CA ILE A 3 16.88 -1.44 -4.94
C ILE A 3 17.05 -0.50 -6.15
N PRO A 4 17.88 -0.82 -7.14
CA PRO A 4 18.11 0.04 -8.30
C PRO A 4 16.79 0.33 -9.03
N THR A 5 16.62 1.56 -9.49
CA THR A 5 15.53 1.96 -10.40
C THR A 5 15.72 1.30 -11.77
N TYR A 6 14.66 1.20 -12.58
CA TYR A 6 14.73 0.44 -13.84
C TYR A 6 15.76 1.01 -14.83
N ASP A 7 15.99 2.31 -14.83
CA ASP A 7 16.92 2.99 -15.71
C ASP A 7 18.40 2.68 -15.37
N LEU A 8 18.71 2.48 -14.09
CA LEU A 8 20.02 1.99 -13.66
C LEU A 8 20.32 0.57 -14.19
N LEU A 9 19.28 -0.17 -14.57
CA LEU A 9 19.42 -1.53 -15.12
C LEU A 9 19.61 -1.54 -16.63
N PHE A 10 19.41 -0.43 -17.35
CA PHE A 10 19.50 -0.40 -18.82
C PHE A 10 20.86 -0.86 -19.35
N ARG A 11 21.93 -0.20 -18.90
CA ARG A 11 23.29 -0.51 -19.34
C ARG A 11 23.70 -1.95 -18.97
N PRO A 12 23.60 -2.40 -17.70
CA PRO A 12 24.06 -3.74 -17.35
C PRO A 12 23.22 -4.86 -17.99
N ILE A 13 21.92 -4.64 -18.24
CA ILE A 13 21.10 -5.60 -19.01
C ILE A 13 21.53 -5.63 -20.48
N LEU A 14 21.80 -4.48 -21.09
CA LEU A 14 22.28 -4.42 -22.47
C LEU A 14 23.64 -5.10 -22.62
N GLU A 15 24.58 -4.84 -21.71
CA GLU A 15 25.89 -5.48 -21.65
C GLU A 15 25.77 -7.00 -21.52
N LEU A 16 24.92 -7.49 -20.60
CA LEU A 16 24.63 -8.91 -20.47
C LEU A 16 24.11 -9.53 -21.77
N ALA A 17 23.24 -8.81 -22.50
CA ALA A 17 22.70 -9.25 -23.78
C ALA A 17 23.72 -9.28 -24.93
N THR A 18 24.90 -8.64 -24.77
CA THR A 18 26.00 -8.70 -25.76
C THR A 18 26.82 -9.98 -25.63
N HIS A 19 26.90 -10.54 -24.42
CA HIS A 19 27.69 -11.75 -24.13
C HIS A 19 26.91 -13.05 -24.35
N GLY A 20 25.61 -12.96 -24.62
CA GLY A 20 24.76 -14.10 -24.87
C GLY A 20 23.29 -13.72 -24.86
N SER A 21 22.44 -14.67 -25.23
CA SER A 21 20.99 -14.47 -25.13
C SER A 21 20.53 -14.49 -23.68
N ILE A 22 19.61 -13.59 -23.32
CA ILE A 22 19.08 -13.39 -21.98
C ILE A 22 17.58 -13.65 -21.92
N THR A 23 17.10 -14.13 -20.79
CA THR A 23 15.68 -14.17 -20.42
C THR A 23 15.40 -13.15 -19.33
N ARG A 24 14.12 -12.86 -19.05
CA ARG A 24 13.75 -12.00 -17.90
C ARG A 24 14.29 -12.54 -16.57
N ARG A 25 14.27 -13.87 -16.40
CA ARG A 25 14.80 -14.54 -15.20
C ARG A 25 16.32 -14.38 -15.10
N SER A 26 17.06 -14.72 -16.16
CA SER A 26 18.52 -14.61 -16.14
C SER A 26 19.00 -13.17 -16.01
N ALA A 27 18.29 -12.20 -16.61
CA ALA A 27 18.56 -10.78 -16.43
C ALA A 27 18.33 -10.34 -14.98
N MET A 28 17.22 -10.75 -14.36
CA MET A 28 16.92 -10.45 -12.97
C MET A 28 17.98 -11.02 -12.03
N ASP A 29 18.35 -12.30 -12.21
CA ASP A 29 19.36 -12.97 -11.39
C ASP A 29 20.72 -12.27 -11.52
N ALA A 30 21.08 -11.82 -12.73
CA ALA A 30 22.28 -11.04 -12.96
C ALA A 30 22.24 -9.67 -12.27
N MET A 31 21.08 -8.98 -12.29
CA MET A 31 20.94 -7.67 -11.63
C MET A 31 20.98 -7.81 -10.10
N ILE A 32 20.39 -8.86 -9.55
CA ILE A 32 20.49 -9.18 -8.11
C ILE A 32 21.95 -9.36 -7.70
N LYS A 33 22.72 -10.13 -8.47
CA LYS A 33 24.15 -10.35 -8.21
C LYS A 33 24.98 -9.09 -8.37
N LEU A 34 24.78 -8.36 -9.46
CA LEU A 34 25.54 -7.14 -9.79
C LEU A 34 25.38 -6.05 -8.72
N HIS A 35 24.15 -5.86 -8.22
CA HIS A 35 23.84 -4.86 -7.20
C HIS A 35 23.95 -5.39 -5.77
N ALA A 36 24.40 -6.64 -5.58
CA ALA A 36 24.56 -7.30 -4.29
C ALA A 36 23.32 -7.15 -3.38
N LEU A 37 22.12 -7.40 -3.93
CA LEU A 37 20.87 -7.22 -3.19
C LEU A 37 20.74 -8.24 -2.06
N THR A 38 20.28 -7.78 -0.90
CA THR A 38 20.04 -8.61 0.29
C THR A 38 18.75 -9.44 0.14
N PRO A 39 18.58 -10.53 0.92
CA PRO A 39 17.34 -11.31 0.92
C PRO A 39 16.08 -10.47 1.20
N GLU A 40 16.19 -9.45 2.05
CA GLU A 40 15.09 -8.51 2.36
C GLU A 40 14.73 -7.64 1.14
N GLU A 41 15.73 -7.13 0.43
CA GLU A 41 15.54 -6.33 -0.79
C GLU A 41 14.97 -7.18 -1.94
N ILE A 42 15.43 -8.42 -2.10
CA ILE A 42 14.87 -9.39 -3.07
C ILE A 42 13.42 -9.77 -2.69
N GLY A 43 13.15 -9.84 -1.38
CA GLY A 43 11.85 -10.13 -0.80
C GLY A 43 10.83 -9.01 -0.96
N ARG A 44 11.26 -7.77 -1.28
CA ARG A 44 10.36 -6.63 -1.41
C ARG A 44 9.32 -6.87 -2.53
N ARG A 45 8.07 -6.53 -2.22
CA ARG A 45 6.92 -6.68 -3.11
C ARG A 45 6.31 -5.33 -3.46
N LEU A 46 5.79 -5.24 -4.68
CA LEU A 46 4.84 -4.20 -5.05
C LEU A 46 3.52 -4.44 -4.30
N PRO A 47 2.68 -3.41 -4.13
CA PRO A 47 1.33 -3.56 -3.59
C PRO A 47 0.44 -4.58 -4.34
N THR A 48 0.73 -4.84 -5.62
CA THR A 48 0.09 -5.89 -6.43
C THR A 48 0.59 -7.32 -6.11
N GLY A 49 1.54 -7.48 -5.19
CA GLY A 49 2.11 -8.76 -4.78
C GLY A 49 3.30 -9.25 -5.60
N GLY A 50 3.61 -8.62 -6.74
CA GLY A 50 4.77 -8.95 -7.58
C GLY A 50 6.12 -8.50 -6.99
N SER A 51 7.23 -9.12 -7.40
CA SER A 51 8.59 -8.73 -6.96
C SER A 51 9.01 -7.38 -7.55
N THR A 52 9.52 -6.47 -6.71
CA THR A 52 9.97 -5.13 -7.14
C THR A 52 11.13 -5.20 -8.13
N ILE A 53 12.16 -6.01 -7.86
CA ILE A 53 13.32 -6.15 -8.75
C ILE A 53 12.95 -6.84 -10.07
N ALA A 54 12.05 -7.83 -10.02
CA ALA A 54 11.54 -8.49 -11.22
C ALA A 54 10.79 -7.51 -12.12
N ASN A 55 9.93 -6.68 -11.53
CA ASN A 55 9.16 -5.66 -12.26
C ASN A 55 10.09 -4.63 -12.92
N ARG A 56 11.05 -4.07 -12.16
CA ARG A 56 12.01 -3.08 -12.68
C ARG A 56 12.91 -3.66 -13.78
N THR A 57 13.37 -4.91 -13.63
CA THR A 57 14.11 -5.62 -14.69
C THR A 57 13.24 -5.80 -15.93
N GLY A 58 11.96 -6.17 -15.76
CA GLY A 58 11.01 -6.32 -16.86
C GLY A 58 10.75 -5.03 -17.63
N TRP A 59 10.63 -3.90 -16.92
CA TRP A 59 10.55 -2.58 -17.54
C TRP A 59 11.85 -2.22 -18.26
N ALA A 60 13.00 -2.40 -17.63
CA ALA A 60 14.29 -2.13 -18.25
C ALA A 60 14.44 -2.85 -19.61
N MET A 61 14.11 -4.15 -19.65
CA MET A 61 14.08 -4.93 -20.88
C MET A 61 13.04 -4.41 -21.89
N THR A 62 11.87 -3.98 -21.44
CA THR A 62 10.82 -3.43 -22.31
C THR A 62 11.30 -2.15 -22.99
N PHE A 63 11.89 -1.23 -22.24
CA PHE A 63 12.47 0.01 -22.76
C PHE A 63 13.59 -0.26 -23.78
N LEU A 64 14.53 -1.17 -23.46
CA LEU A 64 15.60 -1.57 -24.39
C LEU A 64 15.05 -2.24 -25.66
N THR A 65 13.98 -3.04 -25.53
CA THR A 65 13.33 -3.69 -26.67
C THR A 65 12.63 -2.65 -27.56
N LYS A 66 11.93 -1.68 -26.95
CA LYS A 66 11.27 -0.58 -27.66
C LYS A 66 12.27 0.36 -28.35
N ALA A 67 13.46 0.51 -27.76
CA ALA A 67 14.60 1.20 -28.38
C ALA A 67 15.31 0.40 -29.46
N GLY A 68 14.91 -0.86 -29.70
CA GLY A 68 15.56 -1.72 -30.70
C GLY A 68 16.98 -2.12 -30.32
N LEU A 69 17.41 -1.90 -29.07
CA LEU A 69 18.76 -2.25 -28.58
C LEU A 69 18.88 -3.74 -28.25
N ILE A 70 17.78 -4.36 -27.83
CA ILE A 70 17.65 -5.81 -27.73
C ILE A 70 16.45 -6.28 -28.55
N ALA A 71 16.52 -7.51 -29.08
CA ALA A 71 15.44 -8.11 -29.86
C ALA A 71 15.18 -9.54 -29.40
N LYS A 72 13.93 -9.99 -29.53
CA LYS A 72 13.54 -11.38 -29.25
C LYS A 72 14.11 -12.28 -30.34
N VAL A 73 14.97 -13.23 -29.95
CA VAL A 73 15.61 -14.19 -30.87
C VAL A 73 15.01 -15.59 -30.78
N ALA A 74 14.36 -15.91 -29.65
CA ALA A 74 13.60 -17.14 -29.43
C ALA A 74 12.49 -16.89 -28.37
N PRO A 75 11.60 -17.85 -28.08
CA PRO A 75 10.63 -17.70 -26.99
C PRO A 75 11.29 -17.23 -25.69
N LYS A 76 10.74 -16.16 -25.09
CA LYS A 76 11.23 -15.49 -23.86
C LYS A 76 12.71 -15.05 -23.84
N THR A 77 13.38 -15.11 -24.99
CA THR A 77 14.84 -15.01 -25.10
C THR A 77 15.20 -13.84 -26.01
N TYR A 78 16.09 -12.97 -25.52
CA TYR A 78 16.47 -11.71 -26.14
C TYR A 78 17.99 -11.64 -26.31
N ALA A 79 18.46 -10.97 -27.35
CA ALA A 79 19.89 -10.70 -27.55
C ALA A 79 20.09 -9.25 -27.99
N ALA A 80 21.30 -8.71 -27.78
CA ALA A 80 21.66 -7.38 -28.26
C ALA A 80 21.61 -7.32 -29.81
N THR A 81 21.08 -6.23 -30.34
CA THR A 81 21.09 -5.96 -31.78
C THR A 81 22.40 -5.30 -32.19
N PRO A 82 22.70 -5.18 -33.50
CA PRO A 82 23.83 -4.37 -33.96
C PRO A 82 23.78 -2.92 -33.46
N LEU A 83 22.57 -2.34 -33.37
CA LEU A 83 22.35 -1.02 -32.78
C LEU A 83 22.67 -1.03 -31.28
N GLY A 84 22.23 -2.06 -30.55
CA GLY A 84 22.54 -2.26 -29.14
C GLY A 84 24.04 -2.27 -28.83
N LEU A 85 24.82 -2.98 -29.65
CA LEU A 85 26.28 -3.04 -29.50
C LEU A 85 26.94 -1.67 -29.69
N GLN A 86 26.54 -0.92 -30.72
CA GLN A 86 27.07 0.42 -30.98
C GLN A 86 26.67 1.40 -29.88
N PHE A 87 25.41 1.32 -29.43
CA PHE A 87 24.88 2.18 -28.38
C PHE A 87 25.59 1.93 -27.04
N LEU A 88 25.86 0.67 -26.70
CA LEU A 88 26.63 0.35 -25.48
C LEU A 88 28.04 0.96 -25.52
N ALA A 89 28.71 0.92 -26.67
CA ALA A 89 30.04 1.53 -26.82
C ALA A 89 30.03 3.06 -26.69
N GLN A 90 28.93 3.72 -27.09
CA GLN A 90 28.76 5.17 -26.96
C GLN A 90 28.39 5.61 -25.54
N HIS A 91 27.87 4.69 -24.72
CA HIS A 91 27.42 4.96 -23.35
C HIS A 91 28.18 4.11 -22.31
N PRO A 92 29.48 4.39 -22.09
CA PRO A 92 30.36 3.54 -21.29
C PRO A 92 30.02 3.53 -19.79
N GLU A 93 29.36 4.57 -19.26
CA GLU A 93 29.07 4.70 -17.83
C GLU A 93 27.60 4.40 -17.49
N ARG A 94 26.66 5.02 -18.19
CA ARG A 94 25.21 4.89 -17.93
C ARG A 94 24.40 5.14 -19.18
N ILE A 95 23.29 4.42 -19.30
CA ILE A 95 22.22 4.70 -20.26
C ILE A 95 21.06 5.30 -19.47
N ARG A 96 20.60 6.48 -19.87
CA ARG A 96 19.42 7.15 -19.32
C ARG A 96 18.24 6.99 -20.28
N GLU A 97 17.03 7.19 -19.78
CA GLU A 97 15.84 7.18 -20.64
C GLU A 97 15.91 8.29 -21.71
N ALA A 98 16.46 9.47 -21.36
CA ALA A 98 16.70 10.55 -22.30
C ALA A 98 17.55 10.09 -23.50
N ASP A 99 18.55 9.24 -23.28
CA ASP A 99 19.40 8.70 -24.34
C ASP A 99 18.58 7.78 -25.27
N LEU A 100 17.72 6.93 -24.70
CA LEU A 100 16.82 6.05 -25.48
C LEU A 100 15.83 6.84 -26.34
N ARG A 101 15.34 7.99 -25.84
CA ARG A 101 14.41 8.88 -26.56
C ARG A 101 15.02 9.52 -27.79
N THR A 102 16.36 9.56 -27.90
CA THR A 102 17.05 10.06 -29.09
C THR A 102 17.08 9.06 -30.25
N ILE A 103 16.82 7.77 -29.97
CA ILE A 103 16.87 6.72 -30.98
C ILE A 103 15.69 6.86 -31.96
N PRO A 104 15.93 6.95 -33.28
CA PRO A 104 14.86 6.98 -34.28
C PRO A 104 13.94 5.76 -34.17
N GLY A 105 12.63 5.96 -34.18
CA GLY A 105 11.67 4.87 -34.02
C GLY A 105 11.28 4.56 -32.58
N TYR A 106 11.97 5.11 -31.57
CA TYR A 106 11.65 4.85 -30.16
C TYR A 106 10.25 5.36 -29.78
N LYS A 107 9.94 6.62 -30.12
CA LYS A 107 8.62 7.21 -29.85
C LYS A 107 7.53 6.46 -30.60
N GLU A 108 7.81 6.06 -31.84
CA GLU A 108 6.92 5.27 -32.69
C GLU A 108 6.69 3.86 -32.15
N ALA A 109 7.68 3.22 -31.52
CA ALA A 109 7.55 1.89 -30.93
C ALA A 109 6.65 1.88 -29.68
N TRP A 110 6.70 2.95 -28.89
CA TRP A 110 5.76 3.20 -27.80
C TRP A 110 4.37 3.58 -28.34
N ALA A 111 4.33 4.42 -29.36
CA ALA A 111 3.10 4.81 -30.04
C ALA A 111 2.42 3.62 -30.70
N ALA A 112 3.13 2.72 -31.37
CA ALA A 112 2.59 1.54 -32.08
C ALA A 112 1.89 0.56 -31.13
N GLY A 113 2.36 0.44 -29.87
CA GLY A 113 1.64 -0.28 -28.82
C GLY A 113 0.32 0.37 -28.43
N SER A 114 0.23 1.70 -28.56
CA SER A 114 -0.99 2.49 -28.33
C SER A 114 -1.81 2.77 -29.60
N ALA A 115 -1.25 2.64 -30.81
CA ALA A 115 -1.86 2.98 -32.10
C ALA A 115 -2.88 1.94 -32.55
N ARG A 116 -2.72 0.68 -32.11
CA ARG A 116 -3.80 -0.32 -32.18
C ARG A 116 -5.04 0.07 -31.36
N ARG A 117 -4.90 1.02 -30.41
CA ARG A 117 -5.96 1.58 -29.57
C ARG A 117 -6.40 2.98 -30.03
N ARG A 118 -5.52 3.74 -30.68
CA ARG A 118 -5.71 5.14 -31.10
C ARG A 118 -6.35 5.33 -32.49
N ALA A 119 -6.93 4.29 -33.09
CA ALA A 119 -7.82 4.45 -34.25
C ALA A 119 -9.22 4.97 -33.87
N LYS A 120 -9.49 5.27 -32.59
CA LYS A 120 -10.80 5.75 -32.11
C LYS A 120 -10.77 7.00 -31.23
N GLU A 121 -9.65 7.67 -31.05
CA GLU A 121 -9.66 8.91 -30.24
C GLU A 121 -8.43 9.75 -30.55
N SER A 122 -8.59 10.59 -31.57
CA SER A 122 -7.74 11.73 -31.83
C SER A 122 -8.25 12.93 -31.04
N GLU A 123 -7.29 13.71 -30.52
CA GLU A 123 -7.41 15.05 -29.91
C GLU A 123 -7.50 15.11 -28.38
N ARG A 124 -6.33 15.14 -27.71
CA ARG A 124 -5.91 16.33 -26.93
C ARG A 124 -4.49 16.25 -26.35
N ASN A 125 -3.76 17.32 -26.65
CA ASN A 125 -2.64 18.00 -25.99
C ASN A 125 -1.69 17.23 -25.06
N GLU A 126 -0.41 17.30 -25.44
CA GLU A 126 0.76 17.18 -24.59
C GLU A 126 1.02 18.50 -23.83
N SER A 127 1.43 18.38 -22.57
CA SER A 127 2.27 19.37 -21.89
C SER A 127 3.36 18.62 -21.10
N PRO A 128 4.60 19.14 -21.04
CA PRO A 128 5.73 18.49 -20.40
C PRO A 128 5.95 18.95 -18.96
N ASP A 129 6.72 18.12 -18.25
CA ASP A 129 7.67 18.43 -17.17
C ASP A 129 7.33 17.89 -15.77
N ASN A 130 8.17 16.93 -15.34
CA ASN A 130 8.47 16.60 -13.95
C ASN A 130 9.76 15.75 -13.94
N ALA A 131 10.91 16.42 -13.93
CA ALA A 131 12.24 15.82 -13.90
C ALA A 131 12.54 14.95 -12.64
N ALA A 132 11.64 14.92 -11.65
CA ALA A 132 11.75 14.05 -10.48
C ALA A 132 11.12 12.65 -10.70
N ASP A 133 10.37 12.44 -11.78
CA ASP A 133 9.54 11.25 -12.02
C ASP A 133 10.07 10.32 -13.13
N GLU A 134 11.21 10.64 -13.76
CA GLU A 134 11.74 9.92 -14.94
C GLU A 134 12.24 8.50 -14.67
N THR A 135 12.23 8.02 -13.42
CA THR A 135 12.79 6.70 -13.06
C THR A 135 11.82 5.81 -12.28
N ALA A 136 10.57 6.28 -12.09
CA ALA A 136 9.50 5.50 -11.49
C ALA A 136 8.74 4.73 -12.58
N THR A 137 8.55 3.42 -12.38
CA THR A 137 7.67 2.64 -13.26
C THR A 137 6.22 3.16 -13.13
N PRO A 138 5.36 2.98 -14.15
CA PRO A 138 3.96 3.37 -14.06
C PRO A 138 3.22 2.82 -12.82
N HIS A 139 3.58 1.60 -12.40
CA HIS A 139 3.02 1.01 -11.18
C HIS A 139 3.48 1.75 -9.92
N GLU A 140 4.75 2.15 -9.84
CA GLU A 140 5.27 2.92 -8.72
C GLU A 140 4.63 4.30 -8.64
N ILE A 141 4.42 4.97 -9.78
CA ILE A 141 3.69 6.24 -9.86
C ILE A 141 2.28 6.05 -9.33
N ILE A 142 1.51 5.10 -9.88
CA ILE A 142 0.13 4.84 -9.43
C ILE A 142 0.09 4.55 -7.93
N ASN A 143 0.97 3.68 -7.42
CA ASN A 143 0.99 3.33 -6.00
C ASN A 143 1.32 4.52 -5.10
N ARG A 144 2.26 5.38 -5.51
CA ARG A 144 2.60 6.61 -4.79
C ARG A 144 1.39 7.54 -4.74
N GLU A 145 0.76 7.80 -5.88
CA GLU A 145 -0.40 8.69 -5.96
C GLU A 145 -1.60 8.14 -5.18
N VAL A 146 -1.87 6.83 -5.25
CA VAL A 146 -2.91 6.17 -4.46
C VAL A 146 -2.62 6.28 -2.96
N SER A 147 -1.35 6.11 -2.55
CA SER A 147 -0.95 6.26 -1.15
C SER A 147 -1.10 7.72 -0.68
N ALA A 148 -0.77 8.70 -1.52
CA ALA A 148 -0.98 10.12 -1.23
C ALA A 148 -2.46 10.45 -1.04
N LEU A 149 -3.33 9.99 -1.95
CA LEU A 149 -4.78 10.15 -1.84
C LEU A 149 -5.34 9.48 -0.58
N ARG A 150 -4.82 8.29 -0.22
CA ARG A 150 -5.21 7.61 1.02
C ARG A 150 -4.81 8.45 2.25
N ASN A 151 -3.58 8.96 2.31
CA ASN A 151 -3.13 9.78 3.43
C ASN A 151 -3.91 11.09 3.55
N GLU A 152 -4.26 11.73 2.42
CA GLU A 152 -5.13 12.90 2.41
C GLU A 152 -6.52 12.56 2.98
N LEU A 153 -7.11 11.45 2.55
CA LEU A 153 -8.39 10.97 3.09
C LEU A 153 -8.32 10.73 4.60
N ARG A 154 -7.23 10.10 5.09
CA ARG A 154 -7.04 9.87 6.53
C ARG A 154 -7.03 11.17 7.32
N SER A 155 -6.26 12.15 6.87
CA SER A 155 -6.19 13.47 7.52
C SER A 155 -7.55 14.14 7.54
N ARG A 156 -8.28 14.13 6.41
CA ARG A 156 -9.61 14.73 6.31
C ARG A 156 -10.65 14.05 7.19
N LEU A 157 -10.57 12.72 7.34
CA LEU A 157 -11.45 11.99 8.25
C LEU A 157 -11.15 12.37 9.71
N LEU A 158 -9.88 12.41 10.10
CA LEU A 158 -9.49 12.79 11.46
C LEU A 158 -9.97 14.22 11.79
N ASP A 159 -9.75 15.18 10.89
CA ASP A 159 -10.22 16.56 11.05
C ASP A 159 -11.75 16.62 11.17
N ALA A 160 -12.47 15.85 10.34
CA ALA A 160 -13.92 15.77 10.40
C ALA A 160 -14.42 15.23 11.75
N ILE A 161 -13.77 14.22 12.33
CA ILE A 161 -14.12 13.66 13.65
C ILE A 161 -13.84 14.67 14.76
N LEU A 162 -12.68 15.33 14.72
CA LEU A 162 -12.29 16.34 15.72
C LEU A 162 -13.19 17.57 15.71
N ALA A 163 -13.88 17.85 14.59
CA ALA A 163 -14.85 18.94 14.49
C ALA A 163 -16.23 18.62 15.10
N GLN A 164 -16.53 17.37 15.44
CA GLN A 164 -17.85 16.98 15.95
C GLN A 164 -18.00 17.18 17.47
N SER A 165 -19.04 16.65 18.10
CA SER A 165 -19.19 16.62 19.55
C SER A 165 -18.57 15.34 20.15
N PRO A 166 -18.28 15.29 21.47
CA PRO A 166 -17.87 14.05 22.14
C PRO A 166 -18.89 12.91 21.97
N GLU A 167 -20.18 13.22 22.07
CA GLU A 167 -21.27 12.24 21.95
C GLU A 167 -21.34 11.65 20.54
N PHE A 168 -21.10 12.49 19.51
CA PHE A 168 -20.96 11.98 18.14
C PHE A 168 -19.80 10.99 18.01
N PHE A 169 -18.67 11.26 18.67
CA PHE A 169 -17.51 10.38 18.61
C PHE A 169 -17.76 9.05 19.30
N GLU A 170 -18.44 9.05 20.43
CA GLU A 170 -18.89 7.82 21.11
C GLU A 170 -19.77 6.99 20.17
N GLN A 171 -20.77 7.62 19.52
CA GLN A 171 -21.61 6.94 18.54
C GLN A 171 -20.82 6.41 17.34
N LEU A 172 -19.89 7.21 16.79
CA LEU A 172 -19.02 6.79 15.69
C LEU A 172 -18.21 5.54 16.05
N VAL A 173 -17.63 5.52 17.25
CA VAL A 173 -16.87 4.37 17.75
C VAL A 173 -17.74 3.12 17.81
N LEU A 174 -18.97 3.26 18.29
CA LEU A 174 -19.94 2.16 18.36
C LEU A 174 -20.34 1.68 16.95
N ASP A 175 -20.59 2.60 16.01
CA ASP A 175 -20.90 2.28 14.61
C ASP A 175 -19.77 1.46 13.97
N VAL A 176 -18.50 1.80 14.24
CA VAL A 176 -17.34 1.04 13.77
C VAL A 176 -17.32 -0.37 14.35
N LEU A 177 -17.54 -0.53 15.67
CA LEU A 177 -17.56 -1.85 16.32
C LEU A 177 -18.71 -2.72 15.80
N ILE A 178 -19.89 -2.13 15.59
CA ILE A 178 -21.04 -2.84 15.00
C ILE A 178 -20.71 -3.29 13.57
N ALA A 179 -20.11 -2.42 12.75
CA ALA A 179 -19.72 -2.77 11.38
C ALA A 179 -18.61 -3.84 11.33
N MET A 180 -17.84 -4.00 12.40
CA MET A 180 -16.89 -5.09 12.60
C MET A 180 -17.55 -6.41 13.02
N GLY A 181 -18.85 -6.40 13.36
CA GLY A 181 -19.61 -7.57 13.76
C GLY A 181 -19.79 -7.75 15.27
N TYR A 182 -19.44 -6.74 16.08
CA TYR A 182 -19.79 -6.73 17.51
C TYR A 182 -21.26 -6.31 17.69
N GLY A 183 -21.87 -6.71 18.81
CA GLY A 183 -23.21 -6.31 19.23
C GLY A 183 -24.31 -7.34 18.99
N GLY A 184 -24.01 -8.47 18.35
CA GLY A 184 -25.02 -9.48 18.06
C GLY A 184 -26.02 -9.03 17.00
N SER A 185 -27.32 -9.00 17.35
CA SER A 185 -28.35 -8.40 16.49
C SER A 185 -28.32 -6.87 16.60
N ARG A 186 -28.76 -6.16 15.55
CA ARG A 186 -28.72 -4.69 15.52
C ARG A 186 -29.62 -4.03 16.58
N GLU A 187 -30.61 -4.76 17.07
CA GLU A 187 -31.56 -4.34 18.11
C GLU A 187 -30.96 -4.53 19.51
N ASP A 188 -30.26 -5.64 19.77
CA ASP A 188 -29.60 -5.92 21.06
C ASP A 188 -28.41 -4.99 21.34
N ALA A 189 -27.69 -4.60 20.28
CA ALA A 189 -26.61 -3.63 20.37
C ALA A 189 -27.13 -2.29 20.93
N ALA A 190 -28.29 -1.82 20.45
CA ALA A 190 -28.89 -0.53 20.81
C ALA A 190 -29.35 -0.44 22.28
N GLU A 191 -29.74 -1.55 22.92
CA GLU A 191 -30.19 -1.55 24.32
C GLU A 191 -29.03 -1.44 25.33
N HIS A 192 -27.84 -1.95 24.99
CA HIS A 192 -26.64 -1.85 25.83
C HIS A 192 -25.85 -0.55 25.60
N LEU A 193 -26.29 0.24 24.62
CA LEU A 193 -25.56 1.35 23.98
C LEU A 193 -25.55 2.66 24.79
N GLY A 194 -26.27 2.74 25.92
CA GLY A 194 -26.59 4.03 26.58
C GLY A 194 -26.52 4.07 28.10
N GLN A 195 -25.93 3.07 28.78
CA GLN A 195 -25.66 3.18 30.22
C GLN A 195 -24.36 3.97 30.46
N SER A 196 -24.31 5.22 29.99
CA SER A 196 -23.32 6.19 30.47
C SER A 196 -23.70 6.54 31.92
N GLY A 197 -22.84 6.19 32.88
CA GLY A 197 -23.22 6.34 34.27
C GLY A 197 -22.10 6.40 35.30
N ASP A 198 -21.04 5.60 35.21
CA ASP A 198 -20.00 5.64 36.25
C ASP A 198 -18.67 5.01 35.82
N GLU A 199 -17.58 5.53 36.40
CA GLU A 199 -16.21 5.01 36.33
C GLU A 199 -15.44 5.17 35.00
N GLY A 200 -15.96 5.93 34.03
CA GLY A 200 -15.23 6.27 32.80
C GLY A 200 -15.37 5.23 31.68
N ILE A 201 -16.42 4.43 31.70
CA ILE A 201 -16.83 3.57 30.59
C ILE A 201 -17.86 4.31 29.75
N ASP A 202 -17.64 4.34 28.44
CA ASP A 202 -18.46 5.12 27.50
C ASP A 202 -19.51 4.23 26.80
N GLY A 203 -19.34 2.89 26.79
CA GLY A 203 -20.35 1.94 26.33
C GLY A 203 -20.04 0.48 26.61
N CYS A 204 -21.05 -0.39 26.46
CA CYS A 204 -20.91 -1.84 26.55
C CYS A 204 -21.44 -2.49 25.26
N ILE A 205 -20.70 -3.44 24.71
CA ILE A 205 -21.11 -4.18 23.51
C ILE A 205 -20.84 -5.67 23.67
N ASN A 206 -21.77 -6.51 23.22
CA ASN A 206 -21.60 -7.96 23.24
C ASN A 206 -20.68 -8.41 22.09
N GLN A 207 -19.76 -9.33 22.35
CA GLN A 207 -18.94 -9.94 21.30
C GLN A 207 -19.72 -11.00 20.51
N ASP A 208 -20.68 -11.65 21.14
CA ASP A 208 -21.50 -12.71 20.57
C ASP A 208 -23.00 -12.38 20.65
N THR A 209 -23.79 -13.07 19.82
CA THR A 209 -25.23 -12.86 19.73
C THR A 209 -26.00 -13.25 21.00
N LEU A 210 -25.45 -14.12 21.84
CA LEU A 210 -26.09 -14.54 23.10
C LEU A 210 -25.75 -13.61 24.27
N GLY A 211 -24.84 -12.66 24.08
CA GLY A 211 -24.43 -11.70 25.11
C GLY A 211 -23.61 -12.30 26.26
N LEU A 212 -22.95 -13.44 26.02
CA LEU A 212 -22.15 -14.11 27.05
C LEU A 212 -20.81 -13.40 27.28
N ASP A 213 -20.23 -12.85 26.21
CA ASP A 213 -18.97 -12.14 26.22
C ASP A 213 -19.20 -10.63 26.06
N GLN A 214 -19.24 -9.90 27.17
CA GLN A 214 -19.30 -8.45 27.15
C GLN A 214 -17.93 -7.81 26.90
N VAL A 215 -17.92 -6.76 26.09
CA VAL A 215 -16.76 -5.92 25.78
C VAL A 215 -17.11 -4.49 26.16
N MET A 216 -16.36 -3.94 27.11
CA MET A 216 -16.53 -2.54 27.50
C MET A 216 -15.71 -1.63 26.60
N VAL A 217 -16.25 -0.46 26.30
CA VAL A 217 -15.67 0.50 25.37
C VAL A 217 -15.40 1.80 26.10
N GLN A 218 -14.20 2.34 25.91
CA GLN A 218 -13.86 3.71 26.28
C GLN A 218 -13.38 4.45 25.03
N ALA A 219 -13.94 5.63 24.80
CA ALA A 219 -13.69 6.48 23.65
C ALA A 219 -13.20 7.86 24.12
N LYS A 220 -11.94 8.20 23.83
CA LYS A 220 -11.38 9.53 24.14
C LYS A 220 -11.09 10.32 22.88
N ARG A 221 -11.86 11.40 22.69
CA ARG A 221 -11.63 12.35 21.61
C ARG A 221 -10.59 13.39 22.01
N TYR A 222 -9.32 13.05 21.80
CA TYR A 222 -8.20 13.94 22.08
C TYR A 222 -7.60 14.52 20.81
N ARG A 223 -7.06 15.74 20.92
CA ARG A 223 -6.24 16.30 19.86
C ARG A 223 -4.96 15.46 19.69
N PRO A 224 -4.37 15.40 18.48
CA PRO A 224 -3.20 14.56 18.21
C PRO A 224 -1.97 14.83 19.10
N ASP A 225 -1.87 16.03 19.67
CA ASP A 225 -0.80 16.45 20.59
C ASP A 225 -0.99 15.94 22.02
N ARG A 226 -2.19 15.46 22.38
CA ARG A 226 -2.47 14.88 23.70
C ARG A 226 -2.48 13.37 23.61
N THR A 227 -1.41 12.74 24.05
CA THR A 227 -1.30 11.28 24.12
C THR A 227 -2.06 10.71 25.33
N VAL A 228 -2.58 9.50 25.19
CA VAL A 228 -3.23 8.77 26.28
C VAL A 228 -2.16 8.13 27.16
N SER A 229 -2.22 8.44 28.45
CA SER A 229 -1.23 7.99 29.44
C SER A 229 -1.48 6.56 29.93
N ARG A 230 -0.45 5.94 30.50
CA ARG A 230 -0.59 4.64 31.19
C ARG A 230 -1.61 4.70 32.34
N ALA A 231 -1.70 5.85 33.05
CA ALA A 231 -2.62 6.00 34.16
C ALA A 231 -4.09 5.94 33.72
N GLU A 232 -4.43 6.53 32.57
CA GLU A 232 -5.76 6.44 31.97
C GLU A 232 -6.10 4.99 31.60
N VAL A 233 -5.18 4.29 30.93
CA VAL A 233 -5.37 2.86 30.58
C VAL A 233 -5.50 1.98 31.82
N GLN A 234 -4.73 2.26 32.87
CA GLN A 234 -4.84 1.56 34.15
C GLN A 234 -6.18 1.82 34.85
N GLY A 235 -6.68 3.05 34.82
CA GLY A 235 -8.01 3.39 35.34
C GLY A 235 -9.13 2.64 34.61
N PHE A 236 -9.03 2.55 33.29
CA PHE A 236 -9.96 1.75 32.48
C PHE A 236 -9.96 0.28 32.90
N ILE A 237 -8.78 -0.36 32.99
CA ILE A 237 -8.65 -1.76 33.45
C ILE A 237 -9.20 -1.96 34.87
N GLY A 238 -9.03 -0.97 35.75
CA GLY A 238 -9.63 -0.97 37.09
C GLY A 238 -11.15 -1.01 37.03
N SER A 239 -11.75 -0.20 36.15
CA SER A 239 -13.21 -0.12 35.95
C SER A 239 -13.76 -1.43 35.36
N LEU A 240 -13.05 -2.05 34.41
CA LEU A 240 -13.38 -3.40 33.91
C LEU A 240 -13.46 -4.41 35.06
N SER A 241 -12.47 -4.39 35.94
CA SER A 241 -12.39 -5.30 37.08
C SER A 241 -13.53 -5.04 38.09
N GLY A 242 -13.88 -3.77 38.32
CA GLY A 242 -14.99 -3.38 39.18
C GLY A 242 -16.35 -3.88 38.68
N GLN A 243 -16.53 -3.95 37.36
CA GLN A 243 -17.75 -4.44 36.72
C GLN A 243 -17.73 -5.95 36.41
N GLY A 244 -16.65 -6.66 36.77
CA GLY A 244 -16.52 -8.09 36.50
C GLY A 244 -16.31 -8.46 35.03
N VAL A 245 -15.98 -7.48 34.17
CA VAL A 245 -15.73 -7.68 32.74
C VAL A 245 -14.25 -7.88 32.48
N THR A 246 -13.90 -8.84 31.63
CA THR A 246 -12.49 -9.20 31.35
C THR A 246 -12.00 -8.70 29.98
N LYS A 247 -12.87 -8.10 29.17
CA LYS A 247 -12.55 -7.63 27.82
C LYS A 247 -12.89 -6.15 27.67
N GLY A 248 -12.00 -5.39 27.04
CA GLY A 248 -12.26 -3.99 26.76
C GLY A 248 -11.53 -3.46 25.53
N VAL A 249 -12.08 -2.40 24.95
CA VAL A 249 -11.47 -1.65 23.85
C VAL A 249 -11.36 -0.20 24.27
N PHE A 250 -10.14 0.33 24.23
CA PHE A 250 -9.88 1.74 24.48
C PHE A 250 -9.51 2.40 23.15
N ILE A 251 -10.38 3.30 22.69
CA ILE A 251 -10.31 3.99 21.41
C ILE A 251 -9.99 5.46 21.65
N THR A 252 -9.09 6.03 20.84
CA THR A 252 -8.77 7.47 20.87
C THR A 252 -8.54 8.01 19.47
N THR A 253 -8.80 9.29 19.26
CA THR A 253 -8.38 10.02 18.05
C THR A 253 -6.89 10.41 18.06
N SER A 254 -6.19 10.14 19.16
CA SER A 254 -4.77 10.44 19.35
C SER A 254 -3.95 9.14 19.38
N THR A 255 -2.82 9.12 20.10
CA THR A 255 -1.93 7.97 20.26
C THR A 255 -1.78 7.59 21.72
N PHE A 256 -1.32 6.36 21.98
CA PHE A 256 -0.98 5.88 23.31
C PHE A 256 0.52 5.96 23.54
N VAL A 257 0.93 6.23 24.78
CA VAL A 257 2.34 6.11 25.16
C VAL A 257 2.80 4.64 25.14
N GLN A 258 4.07 4.39 24.81
CA GLN A 258 4.62 3.03 24.76
C GLN A 258 4.41 2.24 26.07
N SER A 259 4.50 2.92 27.21
CA SER A 259 4.28 2.31 28.53
C SER A 259 2.84 1.83 28.76
N ALA A 260 1.86 2.35 28.02
CA ALA A 260 0.48 1.87 28.04
C ALA A 260 0.35 0.54 27.27
N HIS A 261 0.97 0.42 26.09
CA HIS A 261 1.03 -0.84 25.34
C HIS A 261 1.73 -1.94 26.14
N GLU A 262 2.88 -1.63 26.75
CA GLU A 262 3.60 -2.57 27.60
C GLU A 262 2.77 -3.02 28.81
N PHE A 263 1.97 -2.10 29.38
CA PHE A 263 1.11 -2.42 30.52
C PHE A 263 0.01 -3.41 30.14
N VAL A 264 -0.67 -3.16 29.01
CA VAL A 264 -1.70 -4.07 28.47
C VAL A 264 -1.11 -5.44 28.11
N ALA A 265 0.06 -5.49 27.50
CA ALA A 265 0.73 -6.74 27.13
C ALA A 265 1.09 -7.64 28.34
N ARG A 266 1.25 -7.06 29.53
CA ARG A 266 1.52 -7.80 30.78
C ARG A 266 0.26 -8.27 31.51
N GLY A 267 -0.92 -7.72 31.18
CA GLY A 267 -2.19 -8.02 31.85
C GLY A 267 -2.73 -9.41 31.48
N LEU A 268 -2.31 -10.44 32.22
CA LEU A 268 -2.58 -11.84 31.85
C LEU A 268 -4.06 -12.26 31.91
N THR A 269 -4.91 -11.58 32.69
CA THR A 269 -6.32 -11.94 32.90
C THR A 269 -7.31 -11.06 32.15
N THR A 270 -6.97 -9.79 31.89
CA THR A 270 -7.87 -8.81 31.27
C THR A 270 -7.36 -8.47 29.88
N LYS A 271 -8.17 -8.77 28.84
CA LYS A 271 -7.82 -8.52 27.44
C LYS A 271 -8.29 -7.13 27.03
N VAL A 272 -7.36 -6.18 26.97
CA VAL A 272 -7.62 -4.84 26.45
C VAL A 272 -6.99 -4.66 25.08
N VAL A 273 -7.74 -4.07 24.15
CA VAL A 273 -7.22 -3.63 22.85
C VAL A 273 -7.15 -2.10 22.85
N LEU A 274 -5.99 -1.56 22.47
CA LEU A 274 -5.79 -0.12 22.29
C LEU A 274 -5.93 0.21 20.80
N VAL A 275 -6.83 1.11 20.45
CA VAL A 275 -7.09 1.57 19.08
C VAL A 275 -6.79 3.06 19.02
N ASP A 276 -5.65 3.40 18.40
CA ASP A 276 -5.26 4.79 18.20
C ASP A 276 -5.97 5.41 16.99
N GLY A 277 -5.73 6.70 16.75
CA GLY A 277 -6.39 7.45 15.68
C GLY A 277 -6.13 6.85 14.30
N GLU A 278 -4.90 6.41 14.03
CA GLU A 278 -4.56 5.79 12.75
C GLU A 278 -5.31 4.46 12.55
N MET A 279 -5.32 3.59 13.56
CA MET A 279 -6.05 2.33 13.51
C MET A 279 -7.56 2.55 13.40
N LEU A 280 -8.12 3.53 14.11
CA LEU A 280 -9.53 3.89 14.01
C LEU A 280 -9.90 4.31 12.58
N ILE A 281 -9.09 5.16 11.95
CA ILE A 281 -9.31 5.59 10.57
C ILE A 281 -9.21 4.41 9.59
N ASP A 282 -8.28 3.48 9.79
CA ASP A 282 -8.21 2.26 8.97
C ASP A 282 -9.46 1.40 9.10
N LEU A 283 -9.99 1.24 10.31
CA LEU A 283 -11.24 0.52 10.55
C LEU A 283 -12.43 1.23 9.88
N MET A 284 -12.51 2.55 10.00
CA MET A 284 -13.54 3.36 9.34
C MET A 284 -13.53 3.17 7.82
N ILE A 285 -12.35 3.26 7.18
CA ILE A 285 -12.23 3.08 5.73
C ILE A 285 -12.61 1.64 5.34
N LYS A 286 -12.09 0.64 6.07
CA LYS A 286 -12.34 -0.79 5.79
C LYS A 286 -13.82 -1.15 5.89
N HIS A 287 -14.53 -0.56 6.84
CA HIS A 287 -15.95 -0.83 7.11
C HIS A 287 -16.89 0.23 6.50
N HIS A 288 -16.38 1.10 5.63
CA HIS A 288 -17.15 2.15 4.93
C HIS A 288 -17.89 3.12 5.86
N ILE A 289 -17.33 3.40 7.04
CA ILE A 289 -17.85 4.38 7.99
C ILE A 289 -17.21 5.74 7.70
N GLY A 290 -18.02 6.74 7.35
CA GLY A 290 -17.53 8.07 6.97
C GLY A 290 -16.75 8.13 5.64
N ALA A 291 -16.60 6.99 4.94
CA ALA A 291 -15.91 6.88 3.67
C ALA A 291 -16.70 6.00 2.69
N ARG A 292 -16.66 6.33 1.40
CA ARG A 292 -17.30 5.57 0.32
C ARG A 292 -16.38 5.42 -0.88
N VAL A 293 -16.55 4.33 -1.62
CA VAL A 293 -15.88 4.15 -2.91
C VAL A 293 -16.44 5.17 -3.90
N SER A 294 -15.57 6.03 -4.42
CA SER A 294 -15.92 7.03 -5.43
C SER A 294 -15.85 6.43 -6.83
N HIS A 295 -14.73 5.78 -7.16
CA HIS A 295 -14.44 5.16 -8.44
C HIS A 295 -13.58 3.90 -8.24
N THR A 296 -13.71 2.94 -9.15
CA THR A 296 -12.87 1.73 -9.21
C THR A 296 -12.10 1.74 -10.52
N TYR A 297 -10.78 1.53 -10.45
CA TYR A 297 -9.91 1.40 -11.62
C TYR A 297 -9.37 -0.02 -11.69
N GLU A 298 -9.64 -0.72 -12.78
CA GLU A 298 -9.13 -2.06 -13.04
C GLU A 298 -7.87 -1.99 -13.91
N LEU A 299 -6.80 -2.63 -13.45
CA LEU A 299 -5.55 -2.74 -14.19
C LEU A 299 -5.39 -4.19 -14.66
N TYR A 300 -5.32 -4.38 -15.97
CA TYR A 300 -5.10 -5.69 -16.58
C TYR A 300 -3.62 -5.87 -16.87
N GLU A 301 -3.04 -6.95 -16.34
CA GLU A 301 -1.70 -7.40 -16.69
C GLU A 301 -1.79 -8.57 -17.68
N LEU A 302 -0.74 -8.75 -18.48
CA LEU A 302 -0.63 -9.94 -19.32
C LEU A 302 -0.41 -11.16 -18.42
N ASP A 303 -1.37 -12.07 -18.36
CA ASP A 303 -1.19 -13.39 -17.76
C ASP A 303 -0.23 -14.21 -18.63
N GLN A 304 1.05 -14.23 -18.25
CA GLN A 304 2.06 -14.96 -19.00
C GLN A 304 1.88 -16.48 -18.91
N ASN A 305 1.28 -17.00 -17.84
CA ASN A 305 1.05 -18.44 -17.69
C ASN A 305 0.03 -18.95 -18.71
N TYR A 306 -0.92 -18.10 -19.11
CA TYR A 306 -1.87 -18.43 -20.17
C TYR A 306 -1.22 -18.65 -21.53
N PHE A 307 -0.08 -17.99 -21.80
CA PHE A 307 0.65 -18.08 -23.07
C PHE A 307 1.92 -18.94 -22.97
N ASP A 308 2.11 -19.60 -21.84
CA ASP A 308 3.17 -20.57 -21.65
C ASP A 308 2.61 -21.94 -22.05
N ASP A 309 2.89 -22.35 -23.29
CA ASP A 309 2.72 -23.73 -23.74
C ASP A 309 3.75 -24.58 -22.98
N ASP A 310 3.41 -25.05 -21.77
CA ASP A 310 4.07 -26.19 -21.16
C ASP A 310 3.56 -27.47 -21.88
N GLU A 311 4.07 -27.68 -23.10
CA GLU A 311 4.24 -29.01 -23.73
C GLU A 311 5.72 -29.25 -24.05
#